data_AF-A0A0F7CLB8-F1
#
_entry.id   AF-A0A0F7CLB8-F1
#
_cell.length_a   1.000
_cell.length_b   1.000
_cell.length_c   1.000
_cell.angle_alpha   90.00
_cell.angle_beta   90.00
_cell.angle_gamma   90.00
#
_symmetry.space_group_name_H-M   'P 1'
#
loop_
_entity.id
_entity.type
_entity.pdbx_description
1 polymer ?
#
loop_
_entity_poly.entity_id
_entity_poly.type
_entity_poly.pdbx_seq_one_letter_code
_entity_poly.pdbx_strand_id
1 'polypeptide(L)'
;MTSVGELSEMMRSYTRKFSEYVARKDYDSAIQLGLQVLEKLLKIASEEIIANISDPSVAKIGQEILKNYESTLSYVSGVMNGLKYVSPIYALGEKEQLVGLVASSVSELFNFIMGALLIVASIQGRASTEESFGVV
;
A
#
# COMPACT_ATOMS: atom_id res chain seq x y z
N MET A 1 3.16 14.72 6.79
CA MET A 1 3.89 14.03 5.73
C MET A 1 4.76 12.97 6.36
N THR A 2 4.42 11.73 6.10
CA THR A 2 5.23 10.55 6.37
C THR A 2 6.50 10.66 5.52
N SER A 3 7.66 10.49 6.15
CA SER A 3 8.93 10.54 5.43
C SER A 3 9.16 9.27 4.60
N VAL A 4 9.92 9.39 3.52
CA VAL A 4 10.34 8.23 2.70
C VAL A 4 11.09 7.20 3.54
N GLY A 5 11.84 7.66 4.55
CA GLY A 5 12.55 6.80 5.50
C GLY A 5 11.59 5.96 6.35
N GLU A 6 10.53 6.58 6.90
CA GLU A 6 9.49 5.87 7.68
C GLU A 6 8.72 4.87 6.81
N LEU A 7 8.38 5.25 5.58
CA LEU A 7 7.69 4.35 4.64
C LEU A 7 8.56 3.14 4.27
N SER A 8 9.85 3.37 4.05
CA SER A 8 10.82 2.31 3.76
C SER A 8 11.01 1.36 4.94
N GLU A 9 11.09 1.90 6.17
CA GLU A 9 11.24 1.07 7.36
C GLU A 9 9.97 0.27 7.67
N MET A 10 8.80 0.88 7.48
CA MET A 10 7.52 0.18 7.57
C MET A 10 7.48 -1.01 6.61
N MET A 11 7.89 -0.82 5.36
CA MET A 11 7.91 -1.90 4.37
C MET A 11 8.96 -2.98 4.67
N ARG A 12 10.16 -2.62 5.14
CA ARG A 12 11.15 -3.63 5.59
C ARG A 12 10.61 -4.47 6.73
N SER A 13 9.99 -3.83 7.74
CA SER A 13 9.38 -4.51 8.86
C SER A 13 8.21 -5.41 8.40
N TYR A 14 7.37 -4.93 7.49
CA TYR A 14 6.30 -5.70 6.88
C TYR A 14 6.85 -6.94 6.18
N THR A 15 7.77 -6.80 5.23
CA THR A 15 8.33 -7.91 4.46
C THR A 15 8.94 -8.96 5.37
N ARG A 16 9.74 -8.57 6.38
CA ARG A 16 10.34 -9.50 7.33
C ARG A 16 9.27 -10.31 8.08
N LYS A 17 8.33 -9.63 8.73
CA LYS A 17 7.30 -10.31 9.54
C LYS A 17 6.34 -11.15 8.69
N PHE A 18 5.95 -10.64 7.53
CA PHE A 18 5.08 -11.32 6.60
C PHE A 18 5.72 -12.63 6.11
N SER A 19 7.00 -12.58 5.70
CA SER A 19 7.74 -13.78 5.31
C SER A 19 7.88 -14.79 6.45
N GLU A 20 8.09 -14.33 7.70
CA GLU A 20 8.13 -15.21 8.87
C GLU A 20 6.80 -15.94 9.10
N TYR A 21 5.66 -15.23 9.00
CA TYR A 21 4.34 -15.84 9.13
C TYR A 21 4.05 -16.84 8.01
N VAL A 22 4.35 -16.48 6.75
CA VAL A 22 4.17 -17.36 5.59
C VAL A 22 5.05 -18.61 5.70
N ALA A 23 6.30 -18.49 6.12
CA ALA A 23 7.21 -19.62 6.30
C ALA A 23 6.71 -20.63 7.33
N ARG A 24 5.99 -20.16 8.36
CA ARG A 24 5.38 -20.99 9.40
C ARG A 24 3.96 -21.46 9.04
N LYS A 25 3.46 -21.14 7.84
CA LYS A 25 2.07 -21.36 7.41
C LYS A 25 1.02 -20.71 8.31
N ASP A 26 1.41 -19.65 9.03
CA ASP A 26 0.50 -18.83 9.83
C ASP A 26 -0.18 -17.79 8.93
N TYR A 27 -1.08 -18.26 8.08
CA TYR A 27 -1.73 -17.42 7.08
C TYR A 27 -2.69 -16.40 7.70
N ASP A 28 -3.31 -16.71 8.84
CA ASP A 28 -4.16 -15.76 9.55
C ASP A 28 -3.37 -14.52 9.98
N SER A 29 -2.21 -14.71 10.62
CA SER A 29 -1.34 -13.60 11.02
C SER A 29 -0.74 -12.87 9.81
N ALA A 30 -0.37 -13.59 8.75
CA ALA A 30 0.13 -12.98 7.52
C ALA A 30 -0.91 -12.06 6.87
N ILE A 31 -2.14 -12.54 6.70
CA ILE A 31 -3.26 -11.77 6.13
C ILE A 31 -3.58 -10.57 7.01
N GLN A 32 -3.67 -10.76 8.33
CA GLN A 32 -3.97 -9.65 9.25
C GLN A 32 -2.90 -8.56 9.21
N LEU A 33 -1.62 -8.94 9.19
CA LEU A 33 -0.52 -7.99 9.05
C LEU A 33 -0.61 -7.22 7.73
N GLY A 34 -0.87 -7.91 6.63
CA GLY A 34 -0.97 -7.30 5.31
C GLY A 34 -2.17 -6.35 5.19
N LEU A 35 -3.33 -6.68 5.76
CA LEU A 35 -4.48 -5.77 5.80
C LEU A 35 -4.17 -4.49 6.60
N GLN A 36 -3.51 -4.61 7.75
CA GLN A 36 -3.10 -3.43 8.54
C GLN A 36 -2.13 -2.52 7.79
N VAL A 37 -1.19 -3.10 7.03
CA VAL A 37 -0.25 -2.31 6.23
C VAL A 37 -0.95 -1.69 5.03
N LEU A 38 -1.83 -2.42 4.35
CA LEU A 38 -2.63 -1.91 3.23
C LEU A 38 -3.50 -0.71 3.66
N GLU A 39 -4.15 -0.79 4.82
CA GLU A 39 -4.94 0.31 5.39
C GLU A 39 -4.09 1.55 5.67
N LYS A 40 -2.89 1.38 6.22
CA LYS A 40 -1.95 2.49 6.43
C LYS A 40 -1.50 3.12 5.11
N LEU A 41 -1.17 2.30 4.12
CA LEU A 41 -0.78 2.79 2.80
C LEU A 41 -1.93 3.53 2.11
N LEU A 42 -3.16 3.03 2.20
CA LEU A 42 -4.37 3.71 1.71
C LEU A 42 -4.52 5.09 2.33
N LYS A 43 -4.37 5.18 3.66
CA LYS A 43 -4.42 6.45 4.38
C LYS A 43 -3.35 7.43 3.91
N ILE A 44 -2.09 6.97 3.81
CA ILE A 44 -0.97 7.79 3.32
C ILE A 44 -1.24 8.26 1.89
N ALA A 45 -1.67 7.36 1.00
CA ALA A 45 -1.95 7.72 -0.39
C ALA A 45 -3.07 8.76 -0.49
N SER A 46 -4.17 8.59 0.26
CA SER A 46 -5.29 9.52 0.25
C SER A 46 -4.91 10.89 0.81
N GLU A 47 -4.33 10.91 2.01
CA GLU A 47 -4.11 12.14 2.79
C GLU A 47 -2.86 12.91 2.35
N GLU A 48 -1.84 12.22 1.82
CA GLU A 48 -0.55 12.85 1.52
C GLU A 48 -0.25 12.92 0.01
N ILE A 49 -0.80 12.02 -0.79
CA ILE A 49 -0.58 12.04 -2.25
C ILE A 49 -1.78 12.70 -2.92
N ILE A 50 -2.96 12.08 -2.87
CA ILE A 50 -4.14 12.51 -3.62
C ILE A 50 -4.62 13.89 -3.18
N ALA A 51 -4.64 14.17 -1.88
CA ALA A 51 -5.05 15.47 -1.34
C ALA A 51 -4.18 16.65 -1.82
N ASN A 52 -2.96 16.38 -2.28
CA ASN A 52 -2.03 17.40 -2.78
C ASN A 52 -2.02 17.52 -4.32
N ILE A 53 -2.88 16.79 -5.03
CA ILE A 53 -2.99 16.87 -6.49
C ILE A 53 -3.93 18.03 -6.87
N SER A 54 -3.38 19.04 -7.55
CA SER A 54 -4.12 20.23 -7.96
C SER A 54 -5.07 19.97 -9.14
N ASP A 55 -4.73 19.04 -10.04
CA ASP A 55 -5.55 18.68 -11.20
C ASP A 55 -6.69 17.74 -10.77
N PRO A 56 -7.97 18.15 -10.87
CA PRO A 56 -9.11 17.34 -10.43
C PRO A 56 -9.24 16.02 -11.18
N SER A 57 -8.83 15.98 -12.45
CA SER A 57 -8.90 14.77 -13.28
C SER A 57 -7.88 13.74 -12.81
N VAL A 58 -6.66 14.20 -12.51
CA VAL A 58 -5.60 13.34 -11.97
C VAL A 58 -5.94 12.87 -10.55
N ALA A 59 -6.49 13.76 -9.72
CA ALA A 59 -6.95 13.41 -8.37
C ALA A 59 -8.05 12.34 -8.43
N LYS A 60 -9.01 12.46 -9.35
CA LYS A 60 -10.07 11.46 -9.57
C LYS A 60 -9.52 10.10 -9.97
N ILE A 61 -8.56 10.05 -10.91
CA ILE A 61 -7.90 8.79 -11.30
C ILE A 61 -7.23 8.14 -10.09
N GLY A 62 -6.52 8.94 -9.29
CA GLY A 62 -5.91 8.46 -8.05
C GLY A 62 -6.93 7.89 -7.07
N GLN A 63 -8.07 8.56 -6.86
CA GLN A 63 -9.16 8.04 -6.02
C GLN A 63 -9.73 6.72 -6.55
N GLU A 64 -9.90 6.57 -7.87
CA GLU A 64 -10.36 5.32 -8.49
C GLU A 64 -9.36 4.18 -8.27
N ILE A 65 -8.05 4.47 -8.33
CA ILE A 65 -7.00 3.50 -7.98
C ILE A 65 -7.12 3.07 -6.50
N LEU A 66 -7.25 4.02 -5.57
CA LEU A 66 -7.38 3.70 -4.13
C LEU A 66 -8.62 2.84 -3.84
N LYS A 67 -9.74 3.12 -4.52
CA LYS A 67 -10.99 2.37 -4.38
C LYS A 67 -10.83 0.87 -4.71
N ASN A 68 -9.93 0.51 -5.63
CA ASN A 68 -9.64 -0.89 -5.94
C ASN A 68 -8.98 -1.60 -4.75
N TYR A 69 -8.06 -0.92 -4.07
CA TYR A 69 -7.40 -1.46 -2.88
C TYR A 69 -8.33 -1.50 -1.66
N GLU A 70 -9.21 -0.52 -1.49
CA GLU A 70 -10.28 -0.55 -0.47
C GLU A 70 -11.26 -1.73 -0.69
N SER A 71 -11.61 -1.99 -1.96
CA SER A 71 -12.44 -3.13 -2.33
C SER A 71 -11.72 -4.45 -2.02
N THR A 72 -10.41 -4.52 -2.27
CA THR A 72 -9.59 -5.68 -1.91
C THR A 72 -9.56 -5.91 -0.40
N LEU A 73 -9.35 -4.84 0.40
CA LEU A 73 -9.37 -4.92 1.85
C LEU A 73 -10.72 -5.45 2.37
N SER A 74 -11.81 -4.93 1.81
CA SER A 74 -13.18 -5.35 2.16
C SER A 74 -13.44 -6.80 1.79
N TYR A 75 -13.02 -7.21 0.58
CA TYR A 75 -13.14 -8.59 0.10
C TYR A 75 -12.39 -9.56 1.01
N VAL A 76 -11.10 -9.34 1.25
CA VAL A 76 -10.26 -10.23 2.07
C VAL A 76 -10.83 -10.32 3.49
N SER A 77 -11.24 -9.18 4.08
CA SER A 77 -11.85 -9.17 5.42
C SER A 77 -13.16 -9.96 5.46
N GLY A 78 -14.00 -9.83 4.43
CA GLY A 78 -15.24 -10.60 4.29
C GLY A 78 -14.99 -12.10 4.17
N VAL A 79 -14.06 -12.51 3.31
CA VAL A 79 -13.70 -13.92 3.14
C VAL A 79 -13.11 -14.48 4.43
N MET A 80 -12.19 -13.78 5.09
CA MET A 80 -11.62 -14.22 6.37
C MET A 80 -12.67 -14.41 7.45
N ASN A 81 -13.69 -13.56 7.50
CA ASN A 81 -14.82 -13.74 8.43
C ASN A 81 -15.68 -14.96 8.07
N GLY A 82 -15.89 -15.23 6.78
CA GLY A 82 -16.60 -16.43 6.30
C GLY A 82 -15.83 -17.72 6.62
N LEU A 83 -14.51 -17.73 6.43
CA LEU A 83 -13.65 -18.88 6.66
C LEU A 83 -13.63 -19.36 8.12
N LYS A 84 -14.02 -18.51 9.09
CA LYS A 84 -14.19 -18.92 10.50
C LYS A 84 -15.22 -20.02 10.70
N TYR A 85 -16.17 -20.17 9.77
CA TYR A 85 -17.25 -21.15 9.84
C TYR A 85 -17.01 -22.37 8.94
N VAL A 86 -15.87 -22.41 8.24
CA VAL A 86 -15.51 -23.48 7.31
C VAL A 86 -14.56 -24.46 8.01
N SER A 87 -14.64 -25.75 7.66
CA SER A 87 -13.70 -26.74 8.18
C SER A 87 -12.25 -26.33 7.82
N PRO A 88 -11.30 -26.42 8.77
CA PRO A 88 -9.91 -25.96 8.57
C PRO A 88 -9.22 -26.54 7.34
N ILE A 89 -9.58 -27.75 6.93
CA ILE A 89 -8.99 -28.45 5.77
C ILE A 89 -9.33 -27.73 4.45
N TYR A 90 -10.52 -27.15 4.33
CA TYR A 90 -10.93 -26.39 3.14
C TYR A 90 -10.52 -24.92 3.21
N ALA A 91 -10.37 -24.38 4.41
CA ALA A 91 -9.95 -22.99 4.60
C ALA A 91 -8.48 -22.73 4.23
N LEU A 92 -7.62 -23.75 4.28
CA LEU A 92 -6.18 -23.58 4.07
C LEU A 92 -5.84 -23.07 2.66
N GLY A 93 -6.42 -23.69 1.63
CA GLY A 93 -6.16 -23.31 0.22
C GLY A 93 -6.66 -21.90 -0.10
N GLU A 94 -7.80 -21.51 0.44
CA GLU A 94 -8.32 -20.14 0.32
C GLU A 94 -7.40 -19.13 1.01
N LYS A 95 -6.91 -19.46 2.21
CA LYS A 95 -5.97 -18.59 2.94
C LYS A 95 -4.64 -18.41 2.18
N GLU A 96 -4.11 -19.44 1.53
CA GLU A 96 -2.92 -19.31 0.68
C GLU A 96 -3.14 -18.31 -0.48
N GLN A 97 -4.30 -18.35 -1.13
CA GLN A 97 -4.64 -17.40 -2.18
C GLN A 97 -4.79 -15.97 -1.65
N LEU A 98 -5.45 -15.79 -0.50
CA LEU A 98 -5.61 -14.49 0.14
C LEU A 98 -4.25 -13.88 0.55
N VAL A 99 -3.32 -14.70 1.04
CA VAL A 99 -1.94 -14.27 1.33
C VAL A 99 -1.29 -13.67 0.08
N GLY A 100 -1.41 -14.34 -1.07
CA GLY A 100 -0.89 -13.85 -2.34
C GLY A 100 -1.51 -12.52 -2.76
N LEU A 101 -2.84 -12.42 -2.72
CA LEU A 101 -3.59 -11.21 -3.06
C LEU A 101 -3.24 -10.01 -2.18
N VAL A 102 -3.12 -10.23 -0.86
CA VAL A 102 -2.75 -9.18 0.08
C VAL A 102 -1.31 -8.74 -0.13
N ALA A 103 -0.39 -9.68 -0.34
CA ALA A 103 1.02 -9.38 -0.59
C ALA A 103 1.23 -8.53 -1.86
N SER A 104 0.53 -8.88 -2.95
CA SER A 104 0.60 -8.11 -4.20
C SER A 104 0.01 -6.72 -4.00
N SER A 105 -1.17 -6.63 -3.38
CA SER A 105 -1.87 -5.36 -3.14
C SER A 105 -1.05 -4.37 -2.30
N VAL A 106 -0.40 -4.85 -1.22
CA VAL A 106 0.50 -4.03 -0.40
C VAL A 106 1.70 -3.55 -1.22
N SER A 107 2.31 -4.44 -2.01
CA SER A 107 3.50 -4.11 -2.81
C SER A 107 3.18 -3.10 -3.91
N GLU A 108 2.07 -3.29 -4.61
CA GLU A 108 1.61 -2.40 -5.68
C GLU A 108 1.27 -1.01 -5.14
N LEU A 109 0.51 -0.92 -4.04
CA LEU A 109 0.16 0.38 -3.46
C LEU A 109 1.38 1.10 -2.88
N PHE A 110 2.31 0.38 -2.26
CA PHE A 110 3.59 0.96 -1.85
C PHE A 110 4.37 1.53 -3.05
N ASN A 111 4.47 0.78 -4.14
CA ASN A 111 5.15 1.23 -5.36
C ASN A 111 4.46 2.45 -5.97
N PHE A 112 3.14 2.51 -5.94
CA PHE A 112 2.37 3.69 -6.35
C PHE A 112 2.75 4.93 -5.52
N ILE A 113 2.77 4.81 -4.19
CA ILE A 113 3.15 5.91 -3.29
C ILE A 113 4.59 6.35 -3.54
N MET A 114 5.53 5.41 -3.62
CA MET A 114 6.93 5.71 -3.90
C MET A 114 7.12 6.40 -5.24
N GLY A 115 6.43 5.93 -6.29
CA GLY A 115 6.44 6.55 -7.61
C GLY A 115 5.95 7.99 -7.57
N ALA A 116 4.83 8.24 -6.88
CA ALA A 116 4.29 9.59 -6.71
C ALA A 116 5.28 10.51 -5.97
N LEU A 117 5.87 10.04 -4.86
CA LEU A 117 6.85 10.82 -4.08
C LEU A 117 8.11 11.15 -4.89
N LEU A 118 8.61 10.20 -5.69
CA LEU A 118 9.78 10.43 -6.55
C LEU A 118 9.50 11.48 -7.64
N ILE A 119 8.31 11.45 -8.23
CA ILE A 119 7.89 12.45 -9.22
C ILE A 119 7.86 13.84 -8.56
N VAL A 120 7.22 13.96 -7.39
CA VAL A 120 7.16 15.23 -6.64
C VAL A 120 8.57 15.75 -6.30
N ALA A 121 9.45 14.90 -5.79
CA ALA A 121 10.83 15.27 -5.47
C ALA A 121 11.60 15.72 -6.73
N SER A 122 11.39 15.07 -7.87
CA SER A 122 12.07 15.43 -9.13
C SER A 122 11.64 16.80 -9.67
N ILE A 123 10.38 17.21 -9.46
CA ILE A 123 9.86 18.51 -9.88
C ILE A 123 10.41 19.62 -8.96
N GLN A 124 10.43 19.40 -7.64
CA GLN A 124 10.97 20.37 -6.68
C GLN A 124 12.48 20.58 -6.83
N GLY A 125 13.23 19.52 -7.13
CA GLY A 125 14.66 19.60 -7.43
C GLY A 125 14.98 20.43 -8.68
N ARG A 126 14.08 20.44 -9.69
CA ARG A 126 14.23 21.29 -10.88
C ARG A 126 13.93 22.76 -10.59
N ALA A 127 12.87 23.04 -9.84
CA ALA A 127 12.47 24.41 -9.48
C ALA A 127 13.57 25.17 -8.70
N SER A 128 14.34 24.46 -7.87
CA SER A 128 15.47 25.04 -7.12
C SER A 128 16.73 25.30 -7.95
N THR A 129 16.79 24.80 -9.20
CA THR A 129 17.94 25.00 -10.10
C THR A 129 17.72 26.18 -11.06
N GLU A 130 16.48 26.58 -11.31
CA GLU A 130 16.16 27.68 -12.24
C GLU A 130 16.31 29.10 -11.62
N GLU A 131 16.42 29.23 -10.30
CA GLU A 131 16.58 30.54 -9.64
C GLU A 131 18.03 31.08 -9.57
N SER A 132 19.05 30.36 -10.07
CA SER A 132 20.46 30.78 -9.93
C SER A 132 21.09 31.48 -11.14
N PHE A 133 20.34 31.80 -12.20
CA PHE A 133 20.86 32.56 -13.35
C PHE A 133 20.12 33.89 -13.55
N GLY A 134 20.07 34.68 -12.48
CA GLY A 134 19.75 36.11 -12.53
C GLY A 134 21.02 36.96 -12.58
N VAL A 135 21.34 37.40 -13.80
CA VAL A 135 22.21 38.53 -14.22
C VAL A 135 22.80 39.42 -13.11
N VAL A 136 24.15 39.50 -13.07
CA VAL A 136 24.92 40.75 -12.96
C VAL A 136 26.11 40.67 -13.90
#